data_AF-A0A7W0IR39-F1
#
_entry.id   AF-A0A7W0IR39-F1
#
_cell.length_a   1.000
_cell.length_b   1.000
_cell.length_c   1.000
_cell.angle_alpha   90.00
_cell.angle_beta   90.00
_cell.angle_gamma   90.00
#
_symmetry.space_group_name_H-M   'P 1'
#
loop_
_entity.id
_entity.type
_entity.pdbx_description
1 polymer ?
#
loop_
_entity_poly.entity_id
_entity_poly.type
_entity_poly.pdbx_seq_one_letter_code
_entity_poly.pdbx_strand_id
1 'polypeptide(L)'
;MPPTEKHFATSMDRTGKDYADLHRWIDDPEHKNERHDFTRIWDFGPQITEQYGEEGVREYIEHLREDMEKKFKKIRHEYKAAMGEAYEYFGIKRREV
;
A
#
# COMPACT_ATOMS: atom_id res chain seq x y z
N MET A 1 -3.40 2.14 7.54
CA MET A 1 -3.63 0.96 6.71
C MET A 1 -5.11 0.68 6.78
N PRO A 2 -5.76 0.36 5.65
CA PRO A 2 -7.13 -0.14 5.68
C PRO A 2 -7.15 -1.44 6.50
N PRO A 3 -8.32 -1.87 6.98
CA PRO A 3 -8.45 -3.20 7.55
C PRO A 3 -8.12 -4.27 6.49
N THR A 4 -7.49 -5.37 6.91
CA THR A 4 -7.15 -6.51 6.04
C THR A 4 -8.37 -7.02 5.26
N GLU A 5 -9.56 -6.98 5.86
CA GLU A 5 -10.84 -7.32 5.22
C GLU A 5 -11.15 -6.50 3.95
N LYS A 6 -10.72 -5.23 3.91
CA LYS A 6 -10.90 -4.37 2.73
C LYS A 6 -9.98 -4.80 1.59
N HIS A 7 -8.79 -5.30 1.89
CA HIS A 7 -7.91 -5.86 0.87
C HIS A 7 -8.48 -7.15 0.29
N PHE A 8 -9.07 -8.02 1.11
CA PHE A 8 -9.75 -9.22 0.61
C PHE A 8 -10.83 -8.89 -0.42
N ALA A 9 -11.69 -7.90 -0.10
CA ALA A 9 -12.76 -7.49 -1.02
C ALA A 9 -12.21 -6.93 -2.35
N THR A 10 -11.13 -6.15 -2.29
CA THR A 10 -10.54 -5.52 -3.48
C THR A 10 -9.76 -6.53 -4.33
N SER A 11 -9.07 -7.47 -3.67
CA SER A 11 -8.40 -8.61 -4.31
C SER A 11 -9.41 -9.55 -5.00
N MET A 12 -10.51 -9.89 -4.32
CA MET A 12 -11.56 -10.73 -4.89
C MET A 12 -12.21 -10.08 -6.11
N ASP A 13 -12.50 -8.78 -6.06
CA ASP A 13 -13.07 -8.03 -7.19
C ASP A 13 -12.11 -8.00 -8.40
N ARG A 14 -10.80 -7.87 -8.16
CA ARG A 14 -9.77 -7.81 -9.19
C ARG A 14 -9.41 -9.17 -9.79
N THR A 15 -9.35 -10.22 -8.98
CA THR A 15 -8.76 -11.51 -9.38
C THR A 15 -9.75 -12.67 -9.42
N GLY A 16 -10.93 -12.53 -8.79
CA GLY A 16 -11.85 -13.64 -8.55
C GLY A 16 -11.30 -14.71 -7.59
N LYS A 17 -10.21 -14.43 -6.88
CA LYS A 17 -9.56 -15.32 -5.91
C LYS A 17 -9.46 -14.66 -4.55
N ASP A 18 -9.49 -15.48 -3.50
CA ASP A 18 -9.58 -15.01 -2.12
C ASP A 18 -8.27 -14.32 -1.66
N TYR A 19 -7.11 -14.89 -1.98
CA TYR A 19 -5.78 -14.42 -1.53
C TYR A 19 -5.71 -14.01 -0.04
N ALA A 20 -6.64 -14.46 0.80
CA ALA A 20 -6.76 -13.98 2.17
C ALA A 20 -5.54 -14.37 3.00
N ASP A 21 -4.99 -15.56 2.77
CA ASP A 21 -3.78 -16.02 3.45
C ASP A 21 -2.55 -15.19 3.05
N LEU A 22 -2.43 -14.81 1.77
CA LEU A 22 -1.38 -13.91 1.31
C LEU A 22 -1.52 -12.54 2.01
N HIS A 23 -2.71 -11.97 2.05
CA HIS A 23 -2.97 -10.70 2.73
C HIS A 23 -2.71 -10.76 4.24
N ARG A 24 -3.11 -11.84 4.92
CA ARG A 24 -2.78 -12.05 6.35
C ARG A 24 -1.27 -12.18 6.56
N TRP A 25 -0.58 -12.87 5.65
CA TRP A 25 0.87 -12.98 5.70
C TRP A 25 1.54 -11.61 5.52
N ILE A 26 1.08 -10.77 4.59
CA ILE A 26 1.64 -9.42 4.40
C ILE A 26 1.39 -8.53 5.65
N ASP A 27 0.19 -8.61 6.23
CA ASP A 27 -0.25 -7.79 7.36
C ASP A 27 0.16 -8.28 8.76
N ASP A 28 0.86 -9.41 8.84
CA ASP A 28 1.35 -10.02 10.08
C ASP A 28 2.12 -9.01 10.95
N PRO A 29 1.63 -8.67 12.17
CA PRO A 29 2.20 -7.61 12.99
C PRO A 29 3.69 -7.73 13.29
N GLU A 30 4.21 -8.96 13.45
CA GLU A 30 5.61 -9.20 13.79
C GLU A 30 6.56 -8.88 12.63
N HIS A 31 6.09 -9.12 11.41
CA HIS A 31 6.88 -9.00 10.18
C HIS A 31 6.38 -7.87 9.28
N LYS A 32 5.42 -7.07 9.75
CA LYS A 32 4.70 -6.13 8.90
C LYS A 32 5.63 -5.13 8.22
N ASN A 33 6.54 -4.55 8.99
CA ASN A 33 7.44 -3.51 8.47
C ASN A 33 8.36 -4.05 7.38
N GLU A 34 8.89 -5.27 7.53
CA GLU A 34 9.73 -5.86 6.50
C GLU A 34 8.93 -6.24 5.25
N ARG A 35 7.75 -6.83 5.42
CA ARG A 35 6.90 -7.26 4.29
C ARG A 35 6.32 -6.06 3.53
N HIS A 36 6.26 -4.89 4.16
CA HIS A 36 5.86 -3.62 3.54
C HIS A 36 7.02 -2.79 2.96
N ASP A 37 8.26 -3.27 3.07
CA ASP A 37 9.41 -2.60 2.50
C ASP A 37 9.51 -2.87 0.99
N PHE A 38 9.24 -1.85 0.18
CA PHE A 38 9.33 -1.94 -1.28
C PHE A 38 10.71 -2.36 -1.77
N THR A 39 11.77 -2.06 -1.01
CA THR A 39 13.14 -2.46 -1.35
C THR A 39 13.42 -3.92 -1.09
N ARG A 40 12.45 -4.67 -0.54
CA ARG A 40 12.54 -6.10 -0.24
C ARG A 40 11.55 -6.95 -1.05
N ILE A 41 10.87 -6.36 -2.05
CA ILE A 41 9.92 -7.10 -2.90
C ILE A 41 10.60 -8.31 -3.55
N TRP A 42 11.86 -8.18 -3.99
CA TRP A 42 12.65 -9.28 -4.57
C TRP A 42 13.07 -10.34 -3.55
N ASP A 43 13.09 -10.03 -2.25
CA ASP A 43 13.37 -11.02 -1.21
C ASP A 43 12.17 -11.97 -1.02
N PHE A 44 10.95 -11.42 -1.11
CA PHE A 44 9.71 -12.16 -0.87
C PHE A 44 9.04 -12.68 -2.15
N GLY A 45 9.36 -12.10 -3.29
CA GLY A 45 8.82 -12.50 -4.59
C GLY A 45 8.94 -14.01 -4.86
N PRO A 46 10.12 -14.64 -4.71
CA PRO A 46 10.30 -16.06 -5.01
C PRO A 46 9.38 -17.00 -4.22
N GLN A 47 9.24 -16.81 -2.90
CA GLN A 47 8.35 -17.64 -2.07
C GLN A 47 6.87 -17.41 -2.40
N ILE A 48 6.48 -16.18 -2.77
CA ILE A 48 5.11 -15.87 -3.16
C ILE A 48 4.82 -16.48 -4.53
N THR A 49 5.77 -16.43 -5.48
CA THR A 49 5.65 -17.10 -6.78
C THR A 49 5.52 -18.61 -6.60
N GLU A 50 6.29 -19.22 -5.71
CA GLU A 50 6.22 -20.67 -5.44
C GLU A 50 4.84 -21.09 -4.93
N GLN A 51 4.24 -20.29 -4.04
CA GLN A 51 2.97 -20.63 -3.38
C GLN A 51 1.72 -20.19 -4.18
N TYR A 52 1.80 -19.05 -4.87
CA TYR A 52 0.65 -18.36 -5.47
C TYR A 52 0.83 -18.02 -6.95
N GLY A 53 2.01 -18.30 -7.52
CA GLY A 53 2.37 -17.93 -8.89
C GLY A 53 2.61 -16.43 -9.07
N GLU A 54 2.88 -16.04 -10.32
CA GLU A 54 3.10 -14.64 -10.72
C GLU A 54 1.92 -13.72 -10.34
N GLU A 55 0.69 -14.25 -10.34
CA GLU A 55 -0.48 -13.49 -9.92
C GLU A 55 -0.44 -13.15 -8.43
N GLY A 56 0.05 -14.05 -7.58
CA GLY A 56 0.23 -13.75 -6.16
C GLY A 56 1.28 -12.66 -5.91
N VAL A 57 2.36 -12.63 -6.70
CA VAL A 57 3.34 -11.53 -6.62
C VAL A 57 2.71 -10.21 -7.02
N ARG A 58 1.88 -10.21 -8.07
CA ARG A 58 1.13 -9.03 -8.46
C ARG A 58 0.21 -8.56 -7.33
N GLU A 59 -0.52 -9.46 -6.69
CA GLU A 59 -1.41 -9.10 -5.56
C GLU A 59 -0.65 -8.59 -4.34
N TYR A 60 0.54 -9.13 -4.07
CA TYR A 60 1.43 -8.58 -3.05
C TYR A 60 1.82 -7.13 -3.35
N ILE A 61 2.26 -6.83 -4.57
CA ILE A 61 2.62 -5.47 -4.99
C ILE A 61 1.39 -4.53 -4.93
N GLU A 62 0.22 -5.00 -5.35
CA GLU A 62 -1.04 -4.25 -5.31
C GLU A 62 -1.42 -3.87 -3.87
N HIS A 63 -1.28 -4.79 -2.93
CA HIS A 63 -1.50 -4.53 -1.50
C HIS A 63 -0.58 -3.41 -1.00
N LEU A 64 0.72 -3.49 -1.31
CA LEU A 64 1.68 -2.44 -0.93
C LEU A 64 1.34 -1.08 -1.52
N ARG A 65 0.95 -1.03 -2.80
CA ARG A 65 0.52 0.21 -3.46
C ARG A 65 -0.69 0.83 -2.77
N GLU A 66 -1.72 0.05 -2.49
CA GLU A 66 -2.94 0.55 -1.83
C GLU A 66 -2.64 1.15 -0.45
N ASP A 67 -1.72 0.54 0.29
CA ASP A 67 -1.32 0.98 1.62
C ASP A 67 -0.46 2.24 1.60
N MET A 68 0.46 2.30 0.64
CA MET A 68 1.21 3.50 0.31
C MET A 68 0.25 4.67 0.01
N GLU A 69 -0.67 4.49 -0.94
CA GLU A 69 -1.62 5.52 -1.36
C GLU A 69 -2.47 6.05 -0.20
N LYS A 70 -3.01 5.14 0.63
CA LYS A 70 -3.80 5.51 1.81
C LYS A 70 -2.96 6.27 2.83
N LYS A 71 -1.71 5.85 3.08
CA LYS A 71 -0.79 6.51 4.01
C LYS A 71 -0.44 7.92 3.53
N PHE A 72 -0.04 8.08 2.27
CA PHE A 72 0.26 9.39 1.69
C PHE A 72 -0.98 10.29 1.58
N LYS A 73 -2.16 9.75 1.27
CA LYS A 73 -3.41 10.51 1.27
C LYS A 73 -3.72 11.05 2.67
N LYS A 74 -3.56 10.23 3.72
CA LYS A 74 -3.74 10.67 5.11
C LYS A 74 -2.76 11.80 5.47
N ILE A 75 -1.47 11.61 5.22
CA ILE A 75 -0.43 12.61 5.51
C ILE A 75 -0.72 13.92 4.76
N ARG A 76 -1.02 13.84 3.46
CA ARG A 76 -1.38 15.03 2.67
C ARG A 76 -2.58 15.78 3.24
N HIS A 77 -3.59 15.06 3.73
CA HIS A 77 -4.75 15.68 4.35
C HIS A 77 -4.40 16.34 5.69
N GLU A 78 -3.66 15.63 6.53
CA GLU A 78 -3.24 16.08 7.87
C GLU A 78 -2.42 17.37 7.83
N TYR A 79 -1.48 17.46 6.89
CA TYR A 79 -0.60 18.61 6.75
C TYR A 79 -1.03 19.62 5.68
N LYS A 80 -2.25 19.48 5.13
CA LYS A 80 -2.74 20.34 4.04
C LYS A 80 -2.70 21.83 4.40
N ALA A 81 -3.13 22.17 5.61
CA ALA A 81 -3.16 23.55 6.09
C ALA A 81 -1.75 24.11 6.28
N ALA A 82 -0.90 23.41 7.05
CA ALA A 82 0.48 23.82 7.31
C ALA A 82 1.31 23.96 6.02
N MET A 83 1.16 23.04 5.07
CA MET A 83 1.77 23.17 3.74
C MET A 83 1.25 24.40 2.99
N GLY A 84 -0.05 24.68 3.11
CA GLY A 84 -0.68 25.87 2.55
C GLY A 84 -0.12 27.17 3.10
N GLU A 85 0.01 27.27 4.43
CA GLU A 85 0.60 28.41 5.13
C GLU A 85 2.07 28.62 4.74
N ALA A 86 2.85 27.55 4.66
CA ALA A 86 4.24 27.61 4.21
C ALA A 86 4.34 28.12 2.77
N TYR A 87 3.50 27.61 1.85
CA TYR A 87 3.48 28.08 0.47
C TYR A 87 3.12 29.57 0.38
N GLU A 88 2.16 30.04 1.16
CA GLU A 88 1.77 31.45 1.19
C GLU A 88 2.90 32.34 1.75
N TYR A 89 3.50 31.94 2.88
CA TYR A 89 4.62 32.66 3.50
C TYR A 89 5.80 32.85 2.54
N PHE A 90 6.12 31.84 1.72
CA PHE A 90 7.19 31.91 0.72
C PHE A 90 6.75 32.42 -0.67
N GLY A 91 5.51 32.89 -0.82
CA GLY A 91 5.02 33.46 -2.08
C GLY A 91 4.83 32.45 -3.22
N ILE A 92 4.70 31.16 -2.92
CA ILE A 92 4.52 30.09 -3.90
C ILE A 92 3.03 29.99 -4.27
N LYS A 93 2.69 30.45 -5.48
CA LYS A 93 1.32 30.31 -6.02
C LYS A 93 1.03 28.84 -6.32
N ARG A 94 -0.02 28.29 -5.72
CA ARG A 94 -0.50 26.93 -6.06
C ARG A 94 -0.87 26.90 -7.54
N ARG A 95 -0.32 25.96 -8.31
CA ARG A 95 -1.02 25.48 -9.52
C ARG A 95 -2.18 24.63 -9.00
N GLU A 96 -3.41 25.01 -9.36
CA GLU A 96 -4.52 24.06 -9.28
C GLU A 96 -4.17 22.92 -10.26
N VAL A 97 -4.03 21.71 -9.70
CA VAL A 97 -3.83 20.46 -10.47
C VAL A 97 -5.05 19.60 -10.21
#